data_AF-A0A4Q5WIE1-F1
#
_entry.id   AF-A0A4Q5WIE1-F1
#
_cell.length_a   1.000
_cell.length_b   1.000
_cell.length_c   1.000
_cell.angle_alpha   90.00
_cell.angle_beta   90.00
_cell.angle_gamma   90.00
#
_symmetry.space_group_name_H-M   'P 1'
#
loop_
_entity.id
_entity.type
_entity.pdbx_description
1 polymer ?
#
loop_
_entity_poly.entity_id
_entity_poly.type
_entity_poly.pdbx_seq_one_letter_code
_entity_poly.pdbx_strand_id
1 'polypeptide(L)'
;MPAFRFVLYTWLCTILLYPVSVMAGDVLTRSNTELHLFLPLLAGGIVLGLPGLLLGWVSFRWLFGGRLTPVLQYTVWAAGILLLIAGTIALLARPGLTLTGEDERFTLPLFADAAFVLLLRYPYFREIPVAEY
;
A
#
# COMPACT_ATOMS: atom_id res chain seq x y z
N MET A 1 -13.44 0.70 17.26
CA MET A 1 -13.08 1.25 15.92
C MET A 1 -11.60 1.65 15.70
N PRO A 2 -10.62 1.42 16.59
CA PRO A 2 -9.23 1.79 16.31
C PRO A 2 -8.57 0.95 15.21
N ALA A 3 -8.89 -0.33 15.07
CA ALA A 3 -8.37 -1.17 13.97
C ALA A 3 -8.71 -0.58 12.59
N PHE A 4 -9.96 -0.18 12.36
CA PHE A 4 -10.36 0.48 11.10
C PHE A 4 -9.60 1.78 10.87
N ARG A 5 -9.46 2.64 11.89
CA ARG A 5 -8.67 3.87 11.81
C ARG A 5 -7.20 3.58 11.52
N PHE A 6 -6.66 2.50 12.09
CA PHE A 6 -5.30 2.09 11.83
C PHE A 6 -5.10 1.77 10.35
N VAL A 7 -5.96 0.92 9.77
CA VAL A 7 -5.91 0.57 8.35
C VAL A 7 -6.12 1.80 7.46
N LEU A 8 -7.11 2.64 7.79
CA LEU A 8 -7.42 3.86 7.04
C LEU A 8 -6.24 4.84 7.02
N TYR A 9 -5.60 5.09 8.16
CA TYR A 9 -4.45 5.99 8.23
C TYR A 9 -3.21 5.42 7.56
N THR A 10 -2.95 4.12 7.70
CA THR A 10 -1.87 3.44 6.95
C THR A 10 -2.07 3.67 5.45
N TRP A 11 -3.30 3.52 4.96
CA TRP A 11 -3.61 3.72 3.56
C TRP A 11 -3.47 5.18 3.09
N LEU A 12 -4.04 6.13 3.86
CA LEU A 12 -3.92 7.56 3.56
C LEU A 12 -2.47 8.02 3.52
N CYS A 13 -1.63 7.53 4.43
CA CYS A 13 -0.21 7.84 4.44
C CYS A 13 0.48 7.35 3.16
N THR A 14 0.18 6.13 2.71
CA THR A 14 0.74 5.59 1.46
C THR A 14 0.35 6.43 0.25
N ILE A 15 -0.92 6.85 0.14
CA ILE A 15 -1.39 7.64 -0.99
C ILE A 15 -0.84 9.06 -0.98
N LEU A 16 -0.72 9.68 0.20
CA LEU A 16 -0.14 11.02 0.30
C LEU A 16 1.36 11.02 0.02
N LEU A 17 2.06 9.91 0.30
CA LEU A 17 3.48 9.76 0.02
C LEU A 17 3.76 9.51 -1.48
N TYR A 18 2.84 8.82 -2.16
CA TYR A 18 2.98 8.42 -3.56
C TYR A 18 3.31 9.55 -4.56
N PRO A 19 2.63 10.72 -4.55
CA PRO A 19 3.03 11.86 -5.39
C PRO A 19 4.48 12.29 -5.15
N VAL A 20 4.92 12.30 -3.90
CA VAL A 20 6.25 12.78 -3.50
C VAL A 20 7.32 11.81 -3.98
N SER A 21 7.10 10.50 -3.86
CA SER A 21 8.03 9.48 -4.31
C SER A 21 8.15 9.44 -5.84
N VAL A 22 7.05 9.62 -6.57
CA VAL A 22 7.06 9.73 -8.05
C VAL A 22 7.83 10.98 -8.49
N MET A 23 7.58 12.15 -7.87
CA MET A 23 8.33 13.38 -8.18
C MET A 23 9.83 13.23 -7.86
N ALA A 24 10.17 12.56 -6.76
CA ALA A 24 11.57 12.26 -6.44
C ALA A 24 12.20 11.35 -7.49
N GLY A 25 11.48 10.32 -7.95
CA GLY A 25 11.90 9.44 -9.05
C GLY A 25 12.16 10.21 -10.35
N ASP A 26 11.28 11.14 -10.71
CA ASP A 26 11.46 12.02 -11.88
C ASP A 26 12.72 12.88 -11.77
N VAL A 27 12.96 13.51 -10.61
CA VAL A 27 14.14 14.34 -10.38
C VAL A 27 15.42 13.50 -10.51
N LEU A 28 15.43 12.29 -9.95
CA LEU A 28 16.59 11.40 -9.96
C LEU A 28 16.87 10.80 -11.34
N THR A 29 15.83 10.49 -12.10
CA THR A 29 15.94 9.88 -13.43
C THR A 29 15.94 10.90 -14.57
N ARG A 30 15.75 12.19 -14.26
CA ARG A 30 15.55 13.28 -15.22
C ARG A 30 14.40 12.99 -16.21
N SER A 31 13.41 12.21 -15.79
CA SER A 31 12.17 12.02 -16.56
C SER A 31 11.18 13.13 -16.27
N ASN A 32 10.25 13.30 -17.19
CA ASN A 32 9.14 14.24 -17.04
C ASN A 32 7.87 13.40 -17.00
N THR A 33 7.35 13.10 -15.80
CA THR A 33 6.06 12.42 -15.71
C THR A 33 4.99 13.35 -16.24
N GLU A 34 4.34 12.95 -17.33
CA GLU A 34 3.23 13.72 -17.84
C GLU A 34 2.02 13.58 -16.90
N LEU A 35 1.37 14.70 -16.60
CA LEU A 35 0.21 14.78 -15.71
C LEU A 35 -0.90 13.77 -16.10
N HIS A 36 -1.02 13.50 -17.40
CA HIS A 36 -2.00 12.58 -17.96
C HIS A 36 -1.71 11.09 -17.64
N LEU A 37 -0.46 10.74 -17.30
CA LEU A 37 -0.07 9.42 -16.79
C LEU A 37 -0.22 9.36 -15.26
N PHE A 38 0.15 10.44 -14.57
CA PHE A 38 0.08 10.52 -13.11
C PHE A 38 -1.36 10.42 -12.55
N LEU A 39 -2.32 11.11 -13.17
CA LEU A 39 -3.71 11.16 -12.69
C LEU A 39 -4.43 9.79 -12.69
N PRO A 40 -4.37 8.98 -13.76
CA PRO A 40 -4.90 7.62 -13.77
C PRO A 40 -4.24 6.70 -12.73
N LEU A 41 -2.95 6.90 -12.44
CA LEU A 41 -2.21 6.12 -11.45
C LEU A 41 -2.56 6.50 -10.02
N LEU A 42 -2.73 7.79 -9.73
CA LEU A 42 -3.27 8.26 -8.45
C LEU A 42 -4.72 7.77 -8.26
N ALA A 43 -5.53 7.83 -9.32
CA ALA A 43 -6.88 7.27 -9.31
C ALA A 43 -6.85 5.75 -9.10
N GLY A 44 -5.88 5.05 -9.70
CA GLY A 44 -5.60 3.63 -9.45
C GLY A 44 -5.28 3.38 -7.98
N GLY A 45 -4.35 4.11 -7.37
CA GLY A 45 -4.04 4.00 -5.94
C GLY A 45 -5.26 4.19 -5.04
N ILE A 46 -6.15 5.12 -5.39
CA ILE A 46 -7.40 5.40 -4.67
C ILE A 46 -8.43 4.27 -4.87
N VAL A 47 -8.65 3.84 -6.11
CA VAL A 47 -9.68 2.83 -6.47
C VAL A 47 -9.27 1.43 -6.00
N LEU A 48 -7.99 1.06 -6.17
CA LEU A 48 -7.42 -0.22 -5.74
C LEU A 48 -7.19 -0.30 -4.24
N GLY A 49 -7.04 0.86 -3.64
CA GLY A 49 -6.86 0.99 -2.22
C GLY A 49 -8.08 0.63 -1.40
N LEU A 50 -9.30 0.83 -1.93
CA LEU A 50 -10.55 0.46 -1.27
C LEU A 50 -10.69 -1.06 -1.02
N PRO A 51 -10.45 -1.95 -2.01
CA PRO A 51 -10.35 -3.39 -1.78
C PRO A 51 -9.27 -3.76 -0.75
N GLY A 52 -8.11 -3.10 -0.78
CA GLY A 52 -7.05 -3.32 0.21
C GLY A 52 -7.40 -2.86 1.62
N LEU A 53 -8.20 -1.81 1.74
CA LEU A 53 -8.74 -1.32 3.01
C LEU A 53 -9.75 -2.31 3.60
N LEU A 54 -10.63 -2.85 2.75
CA LEU A 54 -11.65 -3.83 3.13
C LEU A 54 -11.02 -5.19 3.47
N LEU A 55 -10.10 -5.69 2.64
CA LEU A 55 -9.36 -6.92 2.91
C LEU A 55 -8.42 -6.77 4.10
N GLY A 56 -7.75 -5.62 4.23
CA GLY A 56 -6.91 -5.27 5.38
C GLY A 56 -7.70 -5.28 6.68
N TRP A 57 -8.95 -4.80 6.67
CA TRP A 57 -9.85 -4.86 7.82
C TRP A 57 -10.38 -6.27 8.11
N VAL A 58 -10.83 -7.01 7.09
CA VAL A 58 -11.36 -8.38 7.26
C VAL A 58 -10.26 -9.35 7.72
N SER A 59 -9.06 -9.24 7.17
CA SER A 59 -7.90 -10.03 7.58
C SER A 59 -7.42 -9.66 8.99
N PHE A 60 -7.57 -8.39 9.42
CA PHE A 60 -7.32 -7.98 10.80
C PHE A 60 -8.26 -8.66 11.80
N ARG A 61 -9.51 -8.98 11.43
CA ARG A 61 -10.41 -9.72 12.33
C ARG A 61 -10.11 -11.22 12.38
N TRP A 62 -9.57 -11.79 11.30
CA TRP A 62 -9.28 -13.22 11.18
C TRP A 62 -7.93 -13.63 11.77
N LEU A 63 -6.88 -12.83 11.59
CA LEU A 63 -5.53 -13.18 12.07
C LEU A 63 -5.37 -13.09 13.59
N PHE A 64 -6.28 -12.35 14.25
CA PHE A 64 -6.12 -11.88 15.62
C PHE A 64 -6.89 -12.70 16.66
N GLY A 65 -7.62 -13.73 16.24
CA GLY A 65 -8.14 -14.77 17.13
C GLY A 65 -7.12 -15.88 17.47
N GLY A 66 -5.91 -15.81 16.91
CA GLY A 66 -4.87 -16.85 17.01
C GLY A 66 -3.78 -16.57 18.05
N ARG A 67 -3.07 -17.63 18.49
CA ARG A 67 -1.98 -17.60 19.50
C ARG A 67 -0.65 -16.98 19.02
N LEU A 68 -0.65 -16.21 17.92
CA LEU A 68 0.57 -15.67 17.33
C LEU A 68 1.09 -14.47 18.12
N THR A 69 2.41 -14.23 18.07
CA THR A 69 2.99 -13.01 18.66
C THR A 69 2.56 -11.77 17.84
N PRO A 70 2.45 -10.58 18.46
CA PRO A 70 2.07 -9.36 17.74
C PRO A 70 2.98 -9.04 16.55
N VAL A 71 4.27 -9.36 16.65
CA VAL A 71 5.22 -9.24 15.54
C VAL A 71 4.77 -10.10 14.36
N LEU A 72 4.55 -11.40 14.59
CA LEU A 72 4.16 -12.33 13.52
C LEU A 72 2.81 -11.97 12.89
N GLN A 73 1.84 -11.56 13.72
CA GLN A 73 0.54 -11.08 13.22
C GLN A 73 0.72 -9.89 12.29
N TYR A 74 1.54 -8.93 12.70
CA TYR A 74 1.83 -7.76 11.88
C TYR A 74 2.56 -8.11 10.59
N THR A 75 3.59 -8.95 10.66
CA THR A 75 4.39 -9.31 9.49
C THR A 75 3.55 -10.05 8.45
N VAL A 76 2.69 -10.98 8.89
CA VAL A 76 1.78 -11.72 7.99
C VAL A 76 0.75 -10.77 7.37
N TRP A 77 0.19 -9.86 8.16
CA TRP A 77 -0.76 -8.88 7.67
C TRP A 77 -0.13 -7.90 6.67
N ALA A 78 1.06 -7.37 6.99
CA ALA A 78 1.83 -6.49 6.11
C ALA A 78 2.22 -7.19 4.81
N ALA A 79 2.67 -8.45 4.88
CA ALA A 79 2.96 -9.26 3.69
C ALA A 79 1.71 -9.48 2.83
N GLY A 80 0.55 -9.74 3.44
CA GLY A 80 -0.73 -9.86 2.73
C GLY A 80 -1.11 -8.57 1.99
N ILE A 81 -0.92 -7.41 2.61
CA ILE A 81 -1.16 -6.11 1.96
C ILE A 81 -0.21 -5.89 0.81
N LEU A 82 1.08 -6.16 0.98
CA LEU A 82 2.07 -6.00 -0.09
C LEU A 82 1.78 -6.94 -1.27
N LEU A 83 1.41 -8.19 -1.00
CA LEU A 83 1.00 -9.15 -2.04
C LEU A 83 -0.26 -8.71 -2.76
N LEU A 84 -1.24 -8.15 -2.04
CA LEU A 84 -2.44 -7.61 -2.66
C LEU A 84 -2.09 -6.45 -3.59
N ILE A 85 -1.29 -5.49 -3.13
CA ILE A 85 -0.83 -4.36 -3.93
C ILE A 85 -0.10 -4.87 -5.18
N ALA A 86 0.84 -5.79 -5.02
CA ALA A 86 1.60 -6.38 -6.11
C ALA A 86 0.70 -7.12 -7.12
N GLY A 87 -0.22 -7.96 -6.66
CA GLY A 87 -1.15 -8.69 -7.53
C GLY A 87 -2.12 -7.76 -8.26
N THR A 88 -2.55 -6.70 -7.60
CA THR A 88 -3.46 -5.71 -8.19
C THR A 88 -2.74 -4.87 -9.26
N ILE A 89 -1.50 -4.48 -8.99
CA ILE A 89 -0.61 -3.85 -9.97
C ILE A 89 -0.40 -4.78 -11.17
N ALA A 90 -0.09 -6.06 -10.93
CA ALA A 90 0.17 -7.03 -11.99
C ALA A 90 -1.06 -7.28 -12.89
N LEU A 91 -2.26 -7.22 -12.33
CA LEU A 91 -3.51 -7.35 -13.09
C LEU A 91 -3.83 -6.11 -13.94
N LEU A 92 -3.44 -4.93 -13.47
CA LEU A 92 -3.73 -3.67 -14.15
C LEU A 92 -2.64 -3.22 -15.13
N ALA A 93 -1.41 -3.66 -14.93
CA ALA A 93 -0.33 -3.53 -15.90
C ALA A 93 -0.72 -4.34 -17.15
N ARG A 94 -1.40 -3.68 -18.09
CA ARG A 94 -1.79 -4.30 -19.37
C ARG A 94 -0.51 -4.73 -20.12
N PRO A 95 -0.54 -5.82 -20.88
CA PRO A 95 0.62 -6.30 -21.64
C PRO A 95 1.18 -5.31 -22.69
N GLY A 96 0.48 -4.21 -22.99
CA GLY A 96 0.95 -3.15 -23.89
C GLY A 96 1.81 -2.07 -23.23
N LEU A 97 1.73 -1.89 -21.90
CA LEU A 97 2.49 -0.88 -21.14
C LEU A 97 3.82 -1.45 -20.58
N THR A 98 3.85 -2.76 -20.33
CA THR A 98 5.05 -3.49 -19.88
C THR A 98 6.15 -3.59 -20.94
N LEU A 99 5.83 -3.32 -22.21
CA LEU A 99 6.80 -3.32 -23.32
C LEU A 99 7.72 -2.08 -23.32
N THR A 100 7.32 -0.98 -22.67
CA THR A 100 8.12 0.27 -22.61
C THR A 100 8.86 0.44 -21.28
N GLY A 101 8.55 -0.36 -20.26
CA GLY A 101 9.12 -0.23 -18.91
C GLY A 101 8.64 1.01 -18.13
N GLU A 102 7.67 1.75 -18.68
CA GLU A 102 7.15 2.97 -18.03
C GLU A 102 6.32 2.64 -16.78
N ASP A 103 5.70 1.45 -16.73
CA ASP A 103 4.94 0.97 -15.57
C ASP A 103 5.78 0.88 -14.29
N GLU A 104 7.06 0.52 -14.39
CA GLU A 104 7.96 0.39 -13.23
C GLU A 104 8.18 1.74 -12.53
N ARG A 105 8.16 2.85 -13.28
CA ARG A 105 8.31 4.21 -12.72
C ARG A 105 7.17 4.60 -11.80
N PHE A 106 6.03 3.93 -11.91
CA PHE A 106 4.82 4.29 -11.18
C PHE A 106 4.41 3.22 -10.16
N THR A 107 4.74 1.97 -10.43
CA THR A 107 4.42 0.85 -9.56
C THR A 107 5.44 0.66 -8.44
N LEU A 108 6.73 0.88 -8.74
CA LEU A 108 7.81 0.76 -7.76
C LEU A 108 7.69 1.79 -6.63
N PRO A 109 7.41 3.09 -6.89
CA PRO A 109 7.23 4.06 -5.81
C PRO A 109 6.03 3.74 -4.92
N LEU A 110 4.90 3.31 -5.51
CA LEU A 110 3.71 2.93 -4.73
C LEU A 110 4.00 1.75 -3.79
N PHE A 111 4.71 0.74 -4.29
CA PHE A 111 5.10 -0.42 -3.49
C PHE A 111 6.10 -0.04 -2.39
N ALA A 112 7.10 0.77 -2.72
CA ALA A 112 8.10 1.27 -1.77
C ALA A 112 7.46 2.10 -0.65
N ASP A 113 6.53 2.98 -1.00
CA ASP A 113 5.80 3.80 -0.03
C ASP A 113 4.90 2.96 0.87
N ALA A 114 4.21 1.97 0.30
CA ALA A 114 3.40 1.04 1.09
C ALA A 114 4.27 0.27 2.09
N ALA A 115 5.43 -0.24 1.66
CA ALA A 115 6.37 -0.95 2.53
C ALA A 115 6.92 -0.02 3.63
N PHE A 116 7.31 1.20 3.26
CA PHE A 116 7.83 2.18 4.21
C PHE A 116 6.80 2.57 5.26
N VAL A 117 5.57 2.87 4.84
CA VAL A 117 4.47 3.19 5.74
C VAL A 117 4.16 2.00 6.65
N LEU A 118 4.10 0.77 6.12
CA LEU A 118 3.91 -0.42 6.96
C LEU A 118 5.04 -0.59 7.97
N LEU A 119 6.30 -0.31 7.65
CA LEU A 119 7.38 -0.36 8.64
C LEU A 119 7.18 0.67 9.76
N LEU A 120 6.83 1.91 9.41
CA LEU A 120 6.61 3.00 10.38
C LEU A 120 5.36 2.81 11.24
N ARG A 121 4.40 2.01 10.78
CA ARG A 121 3.11 1.82 11.45
C ARG A 121 3.12 0.70 12.49
N TYR A 122 4.18 -0.12 12.54
CA TYR A 122 4.31 -1.20 13.53
C TYR A 122 4.21 -0.73 15.00
N PRO A 123 4.83 0.38 15.45
CA PRO A 123 4.71 0.84 16.83
C PRO A 123 3.26 1.12 17.24
N TYR A 124 2.51 1.82 16.37
CA TYR A 124 1.09 2.13 16.57
C TYR A 124 0.21 0.90 16.59
N PHE A 125 0.57 -0.12 15.83
CA PHE A 125 -0.13 -1.39 15.84
C PHE A 125 -0.07 -2.09 17.20
N ARG A 126 1.08 -2.04 17.90
CA ARG A 126 1.22 -2.65 19.23
C ARG A 126 0.37 -1.98 20.31
N GLU A 127 -0.06 -0.74 20.08
CA GLU A 127 -0.84 0.05 21.03
C GLU A 127 -2.35 -0.21 20.89
N ILE A 128 -2.79 -0.96 19.88
CA ILE A 128 -4.21 -1.29 19.69
C ILE A 128 -4.63 -2.28 20.80
N PRO A 129 -5.66 -1.97 21.60
CA PRO A 129 -6.10 -2.84 22.69
C PRO A 129 -6.63 -4.18 22.19
N VAL A 130 -6.37 -5.26 22.96
CA VAL A 130 -6.75 -6.63 22.58
C VAL A 130 -8.26 -6.82 22.34
N ALA A 131 -9.07 -6.09 23.10
CA ALA A 131 -10.53 -6.09 22.99
C ALA A 131 -11.06 -5.31 21.77
N GLU A 132 -10.19 -4.61 21.05
CA GLU A 132 -10.56 -3.74 19.91
C GLU A 132 -10.03 -4.24 18.55
N TYR A 133 -9.41 -5.44 18.53
CA TYR A 133 -9.07 -6.20 17.31
C TYR A 133 -10.30 -6.82 16.64
#